data_AF-A0A0G2BJK3-F1
#
_entry.id   AF-A0A0G2BJK3-F1
#
_cell.length_a   1.000
_cell.length_b   1.000
_cell.length_c   1.000
_cell.angle_alpha   90.00
_cell.angle_beta   90.00
_cell.angle_gamma   90.00
#
_symmetry.space_group_name_H-M   'P 1'
#
loop_
_entity.id
_entity.type
_entity.pdbx_description
1 polymer ?
#
loop_
_entity_poly.entity_id
_entity_poly.type
_entity_poly.pdbx_seq_one_letter_code
_entity_poly.pdbx_strand_id
1 'polypeptide(L)'
;MTIRRLAQTSVVGLTTHKSRSLLTILGIVIGITAIILIMSLGEGATNLILGQIQSIGAKIIAIVPGRQPKGPTDILATFTDSLKQRDFEALRNRSNVPHALREDLRRIS
;
A
#
# COMPACT_ATOMS: atom_id res chain seq x y z
N MET A 1 -40.46 29.83 -19.91
CA MET A 1 -40.50 30.87 -18.86
C MET A 1 -40.81 30.34 -17.46
N THR A 2 -41.40 29.15 -17.33
CA THR A 2 -41.84 28.57 -16.04
C THR A 2 -40.69 28.14 -15.11
N ILE A 3 -39.61 27.58 -15.67
CA ILE A 3 -38.42 27.13 -14.90
C ILE A 3 -37.77 28.29 -14.13
N ARG A 4 -37.70 29.48 -14.76
CA ARG A 4 -37.14 30.68 -14.13
C ARG A 4 -37.96 31.13 -12.92
N ARG A 5 -39.29 31.03 -12.98
CA ARG A 5 -40.19 31.39 -11.88
C ARG A 5 -40.11 30.38 -10.74
N LEU A 6 -40.05 29.08 -11.04
CA LEU A 6 -39.86 28.04 -10.03
C LEU A 6 -38.55 28.26 -9.24
N ALA A 7 -37.45 28.51 -9.94
CA ALA A 7 -36.16 28.78 -9.31
C ALA A 7 -36.22 30.04 -8.42
N GLN A 8 -36.84 31.12 -8.91
CA GLN A 8 -37.03 32.33 -8.10
C GLN A 8 -37.87 32.07 -6.84
N THR A 9 -39.00 31.37 -6.96
CA THR A 9 -39.87 31.07 -5.80
C THR A 9 -39.15 30.20 -4.76
N SER A 10 -38.41 29.18 -5.20
CA SER A 10 -37.63 28.33 -4.28
C SER A 10 -36.51 29.09 -3.57
N VAL A 11 -35.77 29.96 -4.29
CA VAL A 11 -34.71 30.78 -3.70
C VAL A 11 -35.29 31.74 -2.65
N VAL A 12 -36.42 32.38 -2.94
CA VAL A 12 -37.11 33.24 -1.96
C VAL A 12 -37.51 32.42 -0.72
N GLY A 13 -38.07 31.22 -0.90
CA GLY A 13 -38.43 30.33 0.22
C GLY A 13 -37.24 29.93 1.10
N LEU A 14 -36.06 29.66 0.51
CA LEU A 14 -34.84 29.37 1.26
C LEU A 14 -34.37 30.57 2.09
N THR A 15 -34.53 31.79 1.58
CA THR A 15 -34.16 33.03 2.27
C THR A 15 -35.14 33.46 3.36
N THR A 16 -36.40 33.01 3.32
CA THR A 16 -37.41 33.27 4.37
C THR A 16 -37.11 32.48 5.64
N HIS A 17 -36.66 31.23 5.52
CA HIS A 17 -36.32 30.36 6.66
C HIS A 17 -34.80 30.19 6.82
N LYS A 18 -34.09 31.29 7.05
CA LYS A 18 -32.61 31.35 7.09
C LYS A 18 -31.99 30.31 8.02
N SER A 19 -32.45 30.18 9.26
CA SER A 19 -31.83 29.27 10.23
C SER A 19 -31.96 27.80 9.85
N ARG A 20 -33.13 27.39 9.33
CA ARG A 20 -33.37 26.01 8.91
C ARG A 20 -32.58 25.68 7.64
N SER A 21 -32.59 26.57 6.65
CA SER A 21 -31.82 26.38 5.41
C SER A 21 -30.31 26.39 5.66
N LEU A 22 -29.81 27.24 6.57
CA LEU A 22 -28.38 27.33 6.86
C LEU A 22 -27.88 26.06 7.55
N LEU A 23 -28.62 25.54 8.53
CA LEU A 23 -28.20 24.34 9.27
C LEU A 23 -28.19 23.09 8.38
N THR A 24 -29.13 22.94 7.44
CA THR A 24 -29.16 21.81 6.50
C THR A 24 -28.02 21.88 5.49
N ILE A 25 -27.76 23.07 4.92
CA ILE A 25 -26.65 23.29 4.00
C ILE A 25 -25.32 23.02 4.71
N LEU A 26 -25.16 23.51 5.94
CA LEU A 26 -23.97 23.30 6.74
C LEU A 26 -23.74 21.81 7.01
N GLY A 27 -24.79 21.06 7.38
CA GLY A 27 -24.70 19.62 7.59
C GLY A 27 -24.25 18.86 6.34
N ILE A 28 -24.79 19.20 5.17
CA ILE A 28 -24.39 18.58 3.89
C ILE A 28 -22.93 18.88 3.56
N VAL A 29 -22.50 20.14 3.73
CA VAL A 29 -21.11 20.56 3.47
C VAL A 29 -20.14 19.82 4.40
N ILE A 30 -20.42 19.77 5.70
CA ILE A 30 -19.56 19.05 6.66
C ILE A 30 -19.55 17.55 6.36
N GLY A 31 -20.70 16.97 6.01
CA GLY A 31 -20.80 15.55 5.68
C GLY A 31 -19.97 15.16 4.46
N ILE A 32 -20.13 15.88 3.35
CA ILE A 32 -19.40 15.59 2.11
C ILE A 32 -17.89 15.86 2.29
N THR A 33 -17.52 16.94 2.98
CA THR A 33 -16.11 17.26 3.23
C THR A 33 -15.41 16.20 4.06
N ALA A 34 -16.04 15.69 5.12
CA ALA A 34 -15.47 14.61 5.93
C ALA A 34 -15.21 13.33 5.12
N ILE A 35 -16.15 12.95 4.24
CA ILE A 35 -16.01 11.77 3.38
C ILE A 35 -14.82 11.94 2.41
N ILE A 36 -14.74 13.10 1.74
CA ILE A 36 -13.66 13.39 0.79
C ILE A 36 -12.29 13.38 1.49
N LEU A 37 -12.22 13.94 2.70
CA LEU A 37 -10.98 13.95 3.51
C LEU A 37 -10.52 12.53 3.83
N ILE A 38 -11.41 11.68 4.35
CA ILE A 38 -11.07 10.29 4.70
C ILE A 38 -10.66 9.50 3.46
N MET A 39 -11.35 9.66 2.34
CA MET A 39 -11.01 8.98 1.09
C MET A 39 -9.62 9.39 0.60
N SER A 40 -9.34 10.69 0.58
CA SER A 40 -8.03 11.22 0.16
C SER A 40 -6.90 10.74 1.07
N LEU A 41 -7.13 10.72 2.39
CA LEU A 41 -6.17 10.20 3.36
C LEU A 41 -5.97 8.69 3.21
N GLY A 42 -7.03 7.92 2.99
CA GLY A 42 -6.97 6.46 2.83
C GLY A 42 -6.18 6.04 1.59
N GLU A 43 -6.46 6.69 0.46
CA GLU A 43 -5.69 6.49 -0.78
C GLU A 43 -4.24 6.96 -0.61
N GLY A 44 -4.02 8.12 0.02
CA GLY A 44 -2.68 8.64 0.30
C GLY A 44 -1.84 7.68 1.16
N ALA A 45 -2.39 7.18 2.27
CA ALA A 45 -1.73 6.22 3.13
C ALA A 45 -1.42 4.91 2.41
N THR A 46 -2.37 4.40 1.63
CA THR A 46 -2.18 3.18 0.82
C THR A 46 -1.07 3.36 -0.19
N ASN A 47 -1.02 4.49 -0.90
CA ASN A 47 0.02 4.81 -1.87
C ASN A 47 1.41 4.94 -1.21
N LEU A 48 1.49 5.55 -0.02
CA LEU A 48 2.75 5.64 0.73
C LEU A 48 3.25 4.26 1.16
N ILE A 49 2.36 3.41 1.69
CA ILE A 49 2.70 2.05 2.11
C ILE A 49 3.13 1.21 0.90
N LEU A 50 2.38 1.26 -0.20
CA LEU A 50 2.73 0.55 -1.43
C LEU A 50 4.06 1.05 -2.00
N GLY A 51 4.31 2.36 -2.00
CA GLY A 51 5.59 2.93 -2.41
C GLY A 51 6.75 2.43 -1.54
N GLN A 52 6.56 2.41 -0.22
CA GLN A 52 7.56 1.88 0.71
C GLN A 52 7.80 0.39 0.48
N ILE A 53 6.75 -0.42 0.32
CA ILE A 53 6.88 -1.87 0.07
C ILE A 53 7.54 -2.14 -1.28
N GLN A 54 7.16 -1.40 -2.32
CA GLN A 54 7.79 -1.50 -3.64
C GLN A 54 9.27 -1.11 -3.59
N SER A 55 9.66 -0.15 -2.75
CA SER A 55 11.07 0.25 -2.57
C SER A 55 11.93 -0.83 -1.92
N ILE A 56 11.34 -1.74 -1.13
CA ILE A 56 12.02 -2.92 -0.58
C ILE A 56 12.20 -4.00 -1.69
N GLY A 57 11.48 -3.87 -2.81
CA GLY A 57 11.55 -4.75 -3.96
C GLY A 57 10.51 -5.87 -3.86
N ALA A 58 9.73 -6.08 -4.92
CA ALA A 58 8.66 -7.09 -5.00
C ALA A 58 9.14 -8.55 -4.90
N LYS A 59 10.44 -8.80 -4.67
CA LYS A 59 11.07 -10.12 -4.73
C LYS A 59 12.27 -10.22 -3.79
N ILE A 60 12.01 -10.10 -2.49
CA ILE A 60 13.04 -10.34 -1.45
C ILE A 60 13.16 -11.86 -1.26
N ILE A 61 14.34 -12.42 -1.54
CA ILE A 61 14.67 -13.81 -1.20
C ILE A 61 15.43 -13.76 0.13
N ALA A 62 14.75 -14.06 1.24
CA ALA A 62 15.35 -14.16 2.56
C ALA A 62 15.99 -15.55 2.74
N ILE A 63 17.31 -15.59 2.88
CA ILE A 63 18.06 -16.83 3.10
C ILE A 63 18.42 -16.88 4.59
N VAL A 64 17.77 -17.79 5.32
CA VAL A 64 18.01 -18.01 6.74
C VAL A 64 18.78 -19.33 6.91
N PRO A 65 19.94 -19.35 7.60
CA PRO A 65 20.62 -20.60 7.91
C PRO A 65 19.75 -21.42 8.85
N GLY A 66 19.39 -22.62 8.40
CA GLY A 66 18.62 -23.56 9.18
C GLY A 66 18.57 -24.89 8.45
N ARG A 67 19.47 -25.82 8.81
CA ARG A 67 19.28 -27.21 8.41
C ARG A 67 18.03 -27.72 9.12
N GLN A 68 17.06 -28.27 8.38
CA GLN A 68 15.96 -29.03 8.97
C GLN A 68 16.56 -30.30 9.59
N PRO A 69 16.58 -30.44 10.93
CA PRO A 69 17.24 -31.56 11.57
C PRO A 69 16.47 -32.84 11.23
N LYS A 70 17.14 -33.79 10.58
CA LYS A 70 16.55 -35.11 10.24
C LYS A 70 16.74 -36.15 11.35
N GLY A 71 17.40 -35.77 12.46
CA GLY A 71 17.61 -36.65 13.60
C GLY A 71 18.22 -35.95 14.83
N PRO A 72 18.31 -36.66 15.97
CA PRO A 72 18.77 -36.10 17.24
C PRO A 72 20.23 -35.61 17.22
N THR A 73 21.08 -36.25 16.41
CA THR A 73 22.49 -35.87 16.20
C THR A 73 22.65 -34.61 15.35
N ASP A 74 21.67 -34.29 14.51
CA ASP A 74 21.70 -33.13 13.59
C ASP A 74 21.38 -31.81 14.30
N ILE A 75 20.75 -31.86 15.49
CA ILE A 75 20.35 -30.68 16.26
C ILE A 75 21.58 -29.86 16.69
N LEU A 76 22.67 -30.53 17.09
CA LEU A 76 23.91 -29.86 17.48
C LEU A 76 24.63 -29.21 16.28
N ALA A 77 24.51 -29.83 15.09
CA ALA A 77 25.09 -29.33 13.84
C ALA A 77 24.30 -28.12 13.29
N THR A 78 22.99 -28.03 13.54
CA THR A 78 22.17 -26.87 13.17
C THR A 78 22.65 -25.58 13.86
N PHE A 79 23.20 -25.66 15.08
CA PHE A 79 23.74 -24.49 15.78
C PHE A 79 25.12 -24.05 15.29
N THR A 80 25.83 -24.89 14.54
CA THR A 80 27.18 -24.59 14.03
C THR A 80 27.22 -24.23 12.55
N ASP A 81 26.15 -24.52 11.81
CA ASP A 81 26.05 -24.23 10.37
C ASP A 81 25.55 -22.80 10.13
N SER A 82 26.43 -21.83 10.37
CA SER A 82 26.23 -20.44 9.95
C SER A 82 26.54 -20.29 8.46
N LEU A 83 25.81 -19.42 7.74
CA LEU A 83 26.07 -19.11 6.32
C LEU A 83 27.56 -18.78 6.13
N LYS A 84 28.30 -19.62 5.39
CA LYS A 84 29.73 -19.42 5.15
C LYS A 84 29.96 -18.70 3.83
N GLN A 85 31.13 -18.06 3.71
CA GLN A 85 31.53 -17.34 2.50
C GLN A 85 31.43 -18.19 1.21
N ARG A 86 31.70 -19.49 1.32
CA ARG A 86 31.52 -20.49 0.24
C ARG A 86 30.08 -20.57 -0.27
N ASP A 87 29.09 -20.41 0.60
CA ASP A 87 27.68 -20.51 0.25
C ASP A 87 27.22 -19.24 -0.50
N PHE A 88 27.81 -18.08 -0.17
CA PHE A 88 27.65 -16.84 -0.95
C PHE A 88 28.21 -16.97 -2.37
N GLU A 89 29.40 -17.57 -2.54
CA GLU A 89 29.99 -17.80 -3.86
C GLU A 89 29.20 -18.79 -4.72
N ALA A 90 28.62 -19.82 -4.11
CA ALA A 90 27.76 -20.79 -4.78
C ALA A 90 26.44 -20.14 -5.29
N LEU A 91 25.91 -19.16 -4.55
CA LEU A 91 24.72 -18.39 -4.93
C LEU A 91 25.01 -17.28 -5.96
N ARG A 92 26.25 -16.79 -6.02
CA ARG A 92 26.71 -15.85 -7.05
C ARG A 92 26.73 -16.49 -8.45
N ASN A 93 26.89 -17.80 -8.53
CA ASN A 93 27.01 -18.50 -9.80
C ASN A 93 25.63 -18.69 -10.47
N ARG A 94 25.40 -17.96 -11.57
CA ARG A 94 24.11 -17.85 -12.29
C ARG A 94 23.51 -19.19 -12.74
N SER A 95 24.35 -20.23 -12.86
CA SER A 95 23.96 -21.60 -13.19
C SER A 95 23.19 -22.32 -12.06
N ASN A 96 23.44 -21.96 -10.79
CA ASN A 96 22.87 -22.68 -9.64
C ASN A 96 21.54 -22.08 -9.14
N VAL A 97 21.23 -20.84 -9.53
CA VAL A 97 19.99 -20.13 -9.18
C VAL A 97 19.34 -19.53 -10.43
N PRO A 98 18.87 -20.39 -11.36
CA PRO A 98 18.33 -19.95 -12.64
C PRO A 98 17.08 -19.07 -12.51
N HIS A 99 16.41 -19.02 -11.36
CA HIS A 99 15.19 -18.23 -11.12
C HIS A 99 15.40 -16.98 -10.24
N ALA A 100 16.55 -16.84 -9.56
CA ALA A 100 16.80 -15.72 -8.64
C ALA A 100 17.28 -14.44 -9.36
N LEU A 101 17.78 -14.54 -10.60
CA LEU A 101 18.46 -13.45 -11.33
C LEU A 101 17.81 -13.12 -12.70
N ARG A 102 16.55 -13.52 -12.92
CA ARG A 102 15.93 -13.45 -14.26
C ARG A 102 15.45 -12.07 -14.72
N GLU A 103 15.21 -11.10 -13.83
CA GLU A 103 14.49 -9.87 -14.25
C GLU A 103 15.32 -8.59 -14.37
N ASP A 104 16.50 -8.48 -13.76
CA ASP A 104 17.10 -7.14 -13.56
C ASP A 104 18.16 -6.68 -14.57
N LEU A 105 18.60 -7.53 -15.51
CA LEU A 105 19.58 -7.11 -16.53
C LEU A 105 18.97 -6.39 -17.74
N ARG A 106 17.69 -6.00 -17.69
CA ARG A 106 17.03 -5.28 -18.81
C ARG A 106 16.74 -3.80 -18.54
N ARG A 107 17.11 -3.27 -17.37
CA ARG A 107 16.89 -1.85 -17.00
C ARG A 107 18.16 -1.01 -16.85
N ILE A 108 19.33 -1.56 -17.21
CA ILE A 108 20.58 -0.79 -17.35
C ILE A 108 20.97 -0.81 -18.83
N SER A 109 20.18 -0.11 -19.65
CA SER A 109 20.56 0.49 -20.93
C SER A 109 19.59 1.63 -21.23
#